data_AF-A0A0J8U848-F1
#
_entry.id   AF-A0A0J8U848-F1
#
_cell.length_a   1.000
_cell.length_b   1.000
_cell.length_c   1.000
_cell.angle_alpha   90.00
_cell.angle_beta   90.00
_cell.angle_gamma   90.00
#
_symmetry.space_group_name_H-M   'P 1'
#
loop_
_entity.id
_entity.type
_entity.pdbx_description
1 polymer ?
#
loop_
_entity_poly.entity_id
_entity_poly.type
_entity_poly.pdbx_seq_one_letter_code
_entity_poly.pdbx_strand_id
1 'polypeptide(L)'
;MQRAQAPFTAGVYGNHCTQDYMPGHGIVDLVGDRTRTARRGTLQLPGHRDVTLLAVQGCIRYKPDLDDVLFTQEQYARDIDRIPAAELVITHCPPAGVNDAEDPAHVGIDALRRWVDRHRPRWLLHGHTYENPERSMHGGTEVFYVNGHSVIDLPLDHVAPRVFASAPTA
;
A
#
# COMPACT_ATOMS: atom_id res chain seq x y z
N MET A 1 -10.42 -8.42 21.75
CA MET A 1 -9.96 -7.42 20.76
C MET A 1 -11.18 -6.76 20.16
N GLN A 2 -11.29 -5.43 20.24
CA GLN A 2 -12.29 -4.69 19.47
C GLN A 2 -11.96 -4.85 17.99
N ARG A 3 -12.90 -5.39 17.21
CA ARG A 3 -12.80 -5.36 15.75
C ARG A 3 -13.10 -3.94 15.31
N ALA A 4 -12.33 -3.40 14.37
CA ALA A 4 -12.73 -2.19 13.67
C ALA A 4 -14.14 -2.42 13.11
N GLN A 5 -15.08 -1.50 13.33
CA GLN A 5 -16.41 -1.55 12.72
C GLN A 5 -16.37 -1.26 11.21
N ALA A 6 -15.18 -1.25 10.62
CA ALA A 6 -14.96 -1.09 9.20
C ALA A 6 -15.48 -2.34 8.44
N PRO A 7 -16.09 -2.17 7.26
CA PRO A 7 -16.60 -3.28 6.45
C PRO A 7 -15.49 -4.24 5.98
N PHE A 8 -14.25 -3.75 5.89
CA PHE A 8 -13.06 -4.56 5.71
C PHE A 8 -11.87 -3.87 6.40
N THR A 9 -10.83 -4.63 6.72
CA THR A 9 -9.56 -4.08 7.21
C THR A 9 -8.44 -4.78 6.44
N ALA A 10 -7.50 -4.00 5.90
CA ALA A 10 -6.38 -4.49 5.13
C ALA A 10 -5.14 -3.65 5.42
N GLY A 11 -3.94 -4.21 5.17
CA GLY A 11 -2.69 -3.50 5.44
C GLY A 11 -1.49 -4.11 4.74
N VAL A 12 -0.37 -3.41 4.92
CA VAL A 12 0.98 -3.86 4.57
C VAL A 12 1.82 -3.88 5.83
N TYR A 13 2.77 -4.81 5.93
CA TYR A 13 3.66 -4.84 7.08
C TYR A 13 4.61 -3.65 7.09
N GLY A 14 4.88 -3.14 8.30
CA GLY A 14 5.93 -2.15 8.54
C GLY A 14 7.27 -2.78 8.90
N ASN A 15 8.31 -1.96 9.00
CA ASN A 15 9.69 -2.41 9.25
C ASN A 15 9.86 -3.14 10.60
N HIS A 16 9.11 -2.77 11.63
CA HIS A 16 9.13 -3.39 12.96
C HIS A 16 8.16 -4.57 13.13
N CYS A 17 7.47 -4.97 12.06
CA CYS A 17 6.55 -6.09 12.15
C CYS A 17 7.31 -7.40 12.19
N THR A 18 6.99 -8.22 13.18
CA THR A 18 7.46 -9.60 13.34
C THR A 18 6.29 -10.57 13.17
N GLN A 19 6.57 -11.79 12.70
CA GLN A 19 5.57 -12.84 12.46
C GLN A 19 4.40 -12.47 11.51
N ASP A 20 3.62 -13.48 11.11
CA ASP A 20 2.43 -13.30 10.26
C ASP A 20 1.15 -13.00 11.07
N TYR A 21 1.11 -11.86 11.76
CA TYR A 21 0.00 -11.56 12.68
C TYR A 21 -1.31 -11.10 12.00
N MET A 22 -1.26 -10.45 10.82
CA MET A 22 -2.42 -9.77 10.22
C MET A 22 -3.64 -10.68 10.06
N PRO A 23 -3.52 -11.90 9.48
CA PRO A 23 -4.66 -12.80 9.32
C PRO A 23 -5.29 -13.21 10.66
N GLY A 24 -4.47 -13.43 11.70
CA GLY A 24 -4.93 -13.76 13.05
C GLY A 24 -5.78 -12.65 13.70
N HIS A 25 -5.66 -11.42 13.21
CA HIS A 25 -6.40 -10.25 13.66
C HIS A 25 -7.52 -9.82 12.71
N GLY A 26 -7.80 -10.59 11.66
CA GLY A 26 -8.81 -10.24 10.65
C GLY A 26 -8.40 -9.08 9.75
N ILE A 27 -7.10 -8.80 9.65
CA ILE A 27 -6.53 -7.83 8.71
C ILE A 27 -6.11 -8.60 7.46
N VAL A 28 -6.59 -8.18 6.30
CA VAL A 28 -6.14 -8.71 5.01
C VAL A 28 -4.73 -8.21 4.74
N ASP A 29 -3.76 -9.13 4.67
CA ASP A 29 -2.42 -8.83 4.17
C ASP A 29 -2.50 -8.58 2.65
N LEU A 30 -2.26 -7.34 2.24
CA LEU A 30 -2.35 -6.92 0.84
C LEU A 30 -1.21 -7.48 -0.02
N VAL A 31 -0.08 -7.86 0.58
CA VAL A 31 1.03 -8.51 -0.13
C VAL A 31 0.82 -10.03 -0.08
N GLY A 32 0.49 -10.57 1.09
CA GLY A 32 0.17 -11.99 1.30
C GLY A 32 1.38 -12.91 1.41
N ASP A 33 2.58 -12.34 1.43
CA ASP A 33 3.86 -13.06 1.56
C ASP A 33 4.91 -12.10 2.15
N ARG A 34 5.30 -12.30 3.41
CA ARG A 34 6.26 -11.43 4.10
C ARG A 34 7.66 -11.42 3.47
N THR A 35 7.97 -12.39 2.60
CA THR A 35 9.25 -12.47 1.88
C THR A 35 9.27 -11.64 0.60
N ARG A 36 8.12 -11.11 0.18
CA ARG A 36 7.96 -10.25 -1.00
C ARG A 36 7.84 -8.79 -0.58
N THR A 37 8.33 -7.92 -1.46
CA THR A 37 8.29 -6.48 -1.17
C THR A 37 6.97 -5.83 -1.57
N ALA A 38 6.30 -6.37 -2.60
CA ALA A 38 5.15 -5.75 -3.20
C ALA A 38 4.22 -6.74 -3.90
N ARG A 39 2.94 -6.36 -4.01
CA ARG A 39 1.94 -7.05 -4.81
C ARG A 39 0.95 -6.07 -5.42
N ARG A 40 0.55 -6.34 -6.67
CA ARG A 40 -0.59 -5.67 -7.30
C ARG A 40 -1.88 -6.43 -7.00
N GLY A 41 -2.92 -5.71 -6.66
CA GLY A 41 -4.24 -6.26 -6.38
C GLY A 41 -5.36 -5.34 -6.85
N THR A 42 -6.57 -5.68 -6.40
CA THR A 42 -7.79 -4.91 -6.65
C THR A 42 -8.59 -4.85 -5.35
N LEU A 43 -8.99 -3.64 -4.94
CA LEU A 43 -9.97 -3.45 -3.87
C LEU A 43 -11.37 -3.48 -4.46
N GLN A 44 -12.21 -4.33 -3.92
CA GLN A 44 -13.64 -4.39 -4.22
C GLN A 44 -14.38 -3.67 -3.10
N LEU A 45 -14.99 -2.53 -3.45
CA LEU A 45 -15.73 -1.69 -2.52
C LEU A 45 -17.22 -1.81 -2.84
N PRO A 46 -18.06 -2.29 -1.91
CA PRO A 46 -19.49 -2.46 -2.17
C PRO A 46 -20.14 -1.18 -2.70
N GLY A 47 -20.80 -1.27 -3.87
CA GLY A 47 -21.48 -0.13 -4.51
C GLY A 47 -20.57 0.82 -5.31
N HIS A 48 -19.29 0.49 -5.47
CA HIS A 48 -18.33 1.27 -6.25
C HIS A 48 -17.60 0.38 -7.27
N ARG A 49 -16.93 1.01 -8.25
CA ARG A 49 -16.04 0.27 -9.16
C ARG A 49 -14.82 -0.27 -8.41
N ASP A 50 -14.27 -1.35 -8.94
CA ASP A 50 -13.00 -1.91 -8.53
C ASP A 50 -11.87 -0.87 -8.62
N VAL A 51 -11.00 -0.82 -7.60
CA VAL A 51 -9.82 0.06 -7.56
C VAL A 51 -8.56 -0.78 -7.65
N THR A 52 -7.74 -0.55 -8.66
CA THR A 52 -6.44 -1.24 -8.78
C THR A 52 -5.44 -0.66 -7.80
N LEU A 53 -4.72 -1.53 -7.08
CA LEU A 53 -3.80 -1.13 -6.02
C LEU A 53 -2.40 -1.75 -6.20
N LEU A 54 -1.38 -1.02 -5.77
CA LEU A 54 -0.04 -1.52 -5.50
C LEU A 54 0.22 -1.44 -3.99
N ALA A 55 0.40 -2.59 -3.36
CA ALA A 55 0.77 -2.71 -1.95
C ALA A 55 2.28 -2.92 -1.85
N VAL A 56 2.95 -2.17 -0.98
CA VAL A 56 4.41 -2.25 -0.77
C VAL A 56 4.72 -2.23 0.72
N GLN A 57 5.40 -3.26 1.21
CA GLN A 57 5.64 -3.46 2.64
C GLN A 57 7.11 -3.24 3.03
N GLY A 58 7.34 -3.09 4.34
CA GLY A 58 8.67 -2.94 4.93
C GLY A 58 9.33 -1.60 4.66
N CYS A 59 10.63 -1.54 4.93
CA CYS A 59 11.51 -0.45 4.49
C CYS A 59 12.88 -0.95 4.05
N ILE A 60 13.76 -0.02 3.67
CA ILE A 60 15.15 -0.32 3.33
C ILE A 60 15.88 -0.90 4.55
N ARG A 61 16.65 -1.96 4.33
CA ARG A 61 17.38 -2.64 5.40
C ARG A 61 18.52 -1.77 5.94
N TYR A 62 18.41 -1.41 7.21
CA TYR A 62 19.40 -0.65 7.96
C TYR A 62 20.01 -1.42 9.15
N LYS A 63 19.53 -2.65 9.42
CA LYS A 63 20.01 -3.52 10.50
C LYS A 63 19.96 -5.00 10.07
N PRO A 64 20.70 -5.92 10.74
CA PRO A 64 20.79 -7.33 10.34
C PRO A 64 19.64 -8.20 10.86
N ASP A 65 18.62 -7.61 11.49
CA ASP A 65 17.48 -8.34 12.05
C ASP A 65 16.76 -9.13 10.95
N LEU A 66 16.56 -10.43 11.20
CA LEU A 66 16.07 -11.38 10.20
C LEU A 66 14.56 -11.60 10.26
N ASP A 67 13.89 -11.23 11.36
CA ASP A 67 12.42 -11.36 11.45
C ASP A 67 11.70 -10.05 11.12
N ASP A 68 12.36 -8.90 11.24
CA ASP A 68 11.81 -7.62 10.78
C ASP A 68 11.60 -7.60 9.26
N VAL A 69 10.60 -6.83 8.80
CA VAL A 69 10.28 -6.70 7.37
C VAL A 69 11.18 -5.64 6.73
N LEU A 70 12.41 -6.05 6.44
CA LEU A 70 13.46 -5.21 5.85
C LEU A 70 13.94 -5.80 4.52
N PHE A 71 14.15 -4.94 3.51
CA PHE A 71 14.57 -5.35 2.18
C PHE A 71 15.70 -4.49 1.62
N THR A 72 16.47 -4.99 0.65
CA THR A 72 17.39 -4.14 -0.11
C THR A 72 16.66 -3.41 -1.25
N GLN A 73 17.27 -2.34 -1.78
CA GLN A 73 16.79 -1.68 -2.99
C GLN A 73 16.66 -2.65 -4.17
N GLU A 74 17.55 -3.64 -4.30
CA GLU A 74 17.50 -4.66 -5.36
C GLU A 74 16.29 -5.59 -5.21
N GLN A 75 15.92 -5.95 -3.97
CA GLN A 75 14.72 -6.75 -3.71
C GLN A 75 13.45 -5.97 -4.13
N TYR A 76 13.39 -4.68 -3.78
CA TYR A 76 12.31 -3.80 -4.23
C TYR A 76 12.29 -3.67 -5.76
N ALA A 77 13.43 -3.44 -6.41
CA ALA A 77 13.54 -3.33 -7.86
C ALA A 77 13.03 -4.60 -8.56
N ARG A 78 13.46 -5.78 -8.09
CA ARG A 78 13.07 -7.08 -8.66
C ARG A 78 11.56 -7.27 -8.69
N ASP A 79 10.88 -6.91 -7.60
CA ASP A 79 9.46 -7.16 -7.44
C ASP A 79 8.59 -6.02 -7.98
N ILE A 80 9.05 -4.75 -7.94
CA ILE A 80 8.26 -3.57 -8.34
C ILE A 80 8.42 -3.20 -9.83
N ASP A 81 9.61 -3.28 -10.41
CA ASP A 81 9.89 -2.66 -11.72
C ASP A 81 9.04 -3.22 -12.88
N ARG A 82 8.49 -4.44 -12.70
CA ARG A 82 7.62 -5.15 -13.66
C ARG A 82 6.13 -5.10 -13.32
N ILE A 83 5.75 -4.50 -12.20
CA ILE A 83 4.34 -4.38 -11.83
C ILE A 83 3.66 -3.35 -12.76
N PRO A 84 2.54 -3.70 -13.41
CA PRO A 84 1.80 -2.77 -14.25
C PRO A 84 1.10 -1.68 -13.41
N ALA A 85 0.66 -0.63 -14.08
CA ALA A 85 -0.02 0.51 -13.46
C ALA A 85 -1.15 0.12 -12.49
N ALA A 86 -1.29 0.91 -11.43
CA ALA A 86 -2.36 0.86 -10.46
C ALA A 86 -2.75 2.29 -10.06
N GLU A 87 -3.97 2.46 -9.56
CA GLU A 87 -4.52 3.78 -9.22
C GLU A 87 -4.14 4.24 -7.81
N LEU A 88 -4.03 3.28 -6.90
CA LEU A 88 -3.76 3.49 -5.48
C LEU A 88 -2.45 2.79 -5.09
N VAL A 89 -1.57 3.51 -4.40
CA VAL A 89 -0.42 2.94 -3.72
C VAL A 89 -0.68 2.97 -2.22
N ILE A 90 -0.54 1.82 -1.56
CA ILE A 90 -0.49 1.71 -0.10
C ILE A 90 0.90 1.21 0.25
N THR A 91 1.67 2.01 0.97
CA THR A 91 3.02 1.64 1.36
C THR A 91 3.35 1.99 2.79
N HIS A 92 4.23 1.22 3.41
CA HIS A 92 4.81 1.62 4.70
C HIS A 92 5.87 2.71 4.49
N CYS A 93 6.96 2.36 3.79
CA CYS A 93 8.07 3.27 3.46
C CYS A 93 7.80 4.04 2.15
N PRO A 94 7.99 5.37 2.11
CA PRO A 94 7.67 6.16 0.94
C PRO A 94 8.62 5.94 -0.27
N PRO A 95 8.27 6.47 -1.45
CA PRO A 95 9.20 6.57 -2.58
C PRO A 95 10.42 7.45 -2.24
N ALA A 96 11.59 7.12 -2.80
CA ALA A 96 12.79 7.95 -2.67
C ALA A 96 12.57 9.40 -3.16
N GLY A 97 13.00 10.36 -2.35
CA GLY A 97 12.83 11.80 -2.57
C GLY A 97 11.40 12.31 -2.40
N VAL A 98 10.48 11.50 -1.84
CA VAL A 98 9.09 11.89 -1.55
C VAL A 98 8.83 11.60 -0.08
N ASN A 99 8.84 12.63 0.77
CA ASN A 99 8.61 12.49 2.22
C ASN A 99 9.56 11.50 2.94
N ASP A 100 10.72 11.18 2.34
CA ASP A 100 11.79 10.38 2.95
C ASP A 100 12.77 11.24 3.75
N ALA A 101 13.74 10.60 4.40
CA ALA A 101 14.79 11.28 5.16
C ALA A 101 16.17 10.66 4.91
N GLU A 102 17.21 11.37 5.32
CA GLU A 102 18.61 10.96 5.09
C GLU A 102 19.08 9.85 6.03
N ASP A 103 18.37 9.61 7.15
CA ASP A 103 18.78 8.56 8.07
C ASP A 103 18.45 7.16 7.51
N PRO A 104 19.28 6.14 7.84
CA PRO A 104 19.19 4.84 7.19
C PRO A 104 17.83 4.14 7.29
N ALA A 105 17.05 4.41 8.34
CA ALA A 105 15.77 3.76 8.53
C ALA A 105 14.68 4.35 7.63
N HIS A 106 14.79 5.63 7.28
CA HIS A 106 13.74 6.40 6.59
C HIS A 106 14.12 6.83 5.17
N VAL A 107 15.23 6.32 4.62
CA VAL A 107 15.51 6.44 3.18
C VAL A 107 14.41 5.76 2.35
N GLY A 108 13.95 6.44 1.30
CA GLY A 108 12.85 5.96 0.48
C GLY A 108 13.23 4.84 -0.50
N ILE A 109 12.21 4.24 -1.11
CA ILE A 109 12.36 3.13 -2.04
C ILE A 109 12.57 3.65 -3.47
N ASP A 110 13.71 3.33 -4.08
CA ASP A 110 14.08 3.80 -5.43
C ASP A 110 13.17 3.22 -6.52
N ALA A 111 12.87 1.92 -6.42
CA ALA A 111 12.02 1.24 -7.37
C ALA A 111 10.57 1.79 -7.34
N LEU A 112 10.08 2.12 -6.15
CA LEU A 112 8.77 2.73 -5.98
C LEU A 112 8.74 4.14 -6.57
N ARG A 113 9.80 4.93 -6.38
CA ARG A 113 9.94 6.25 -7.02
C ARG A 113 9.86 6.15 -8.53
N ARG A 114 10.64 5.26 -9.15
CA ARG A 114 10.59 5.02 -10.61
C ARG A 114 9.20 4.59 -11.07
N TRP A 115 8.54 3.74 -10.29
CA TRP A 115 7.20 3.25 -10.59
C TRP A 115 6.14 4.37 -10.54
N VAL A 116 6.19 5.22 -9.51
CA VAL A 116 5.30 6.38 -9.34
C VAL A 116 5.51 7.38 -10.47
N ASP A 117 6.77 7.73 -10.79
CA ASP A 117 7.08 8.68 -11.86
C ASP A 117 6.59 8.18 -13.24
N ARG A 118 6.68 6.86 -13.48
CA ARG A 118 6.24 6.21 -14.73
C ARG A 118 4.73 6.13 -14.84
N HIS A 119 4.06 5.63 -13.81
CA HIS A 119 2.65 5.26 -13.89
C HIS A 119 1.70 6.35 -13.36
N ARG A 120 2.21 7.31 -12.58
CA ARG A 120 1.47 8.42 -11.98
C ARG A 120 0.15 7.94 -11.36
N PRO A 121 0.22 7.07 -10.32
CA PRO A 121 -0.98 6.64 -9.61
C PRO A 121 -1.75 7.88 -9.13
N ARG A 122 -3.06 7.77 -9.00
CA ARG A 122 -3.88 8.89 -8.53
C ARG A 122 -3.54 9.23 -7.09
N TRP A 123 -3.36 8.20 -6.26
CA TRP A 123 -3.16 8.34 -4.82
C TRP A 123 -2.02 7.46 -4.32
N LEU A 124 -1.27 7.98 -3.35
CA LEU A 124 -0.25 7.27 -2.61
C LEU A 124 -0.40 7.56 -1.13
N LEU A 125 -0.57 6.52 -0.32
CA LEU A 125 -0.67 6.62 1.13
C LEU A 125 0.58 5.98 1.73
N HIS A 126 1.24 6.71 2.63
CA HIS A 126 2.40 6.19 3.37
C HIS A 126 2.46 6.67 4.82
N GLY A 127 3.29 6.01 5.61
CA GLY A 127 3.67 6.44 6.95
C GLY A 127 5.18 6.40 7.11
N HIS A 128 5.64 5.75 8.19
CA HIS A 128 7.03 5.40 8.49
C HIS A 128 7.97 6.56 8.83
N THR A 129 7.87 7.69 8.14
CA THR A 129 8.82 8.80 8.27
C THR A 129 8.39 9.87 9.28
N TYR A 130 9.23 10.88 9.44
CA TYR A 130 8.96 12.05 10.27
C TYR A 130 7.76 12.87 9.78
N GLU A 131 7.42 13.92 10.52
CA GLU A 131 6.33 14.83 10.18
C GLU A 131 6.50 15.40 8.78
N ASN A 132 5.51 15.14 7.94
CA ASN A 132 5.37 15.66 6.59
C ASN A 132 3.98 16.30 6.46
N PRO A 133 3.74 17.13 5.43
CA PRO A 133 2.38 17.59 5.14
C PRO A 133 1.44 16.40 4.98
N GLU A 134 0.28 16.42 5.66
CA GLU A 134 -0.73 15.36 5.58
C GLU A 134 -1.13 15.04 4.13
N ARG A 135 -1.07 16.06 3.27
CA ARG A 135 -1.37 15.99 1.84
C ARG A 135 -0.36 16.80 1.04
N SER A 136 0.21 16.22 -0.01
CA SER A 136 1.09 16.88 -0.96
C SER A 136 0.89 16.33 -2.39
N MET A 137 1.63 16.86 -3.35
CA MET A 137 1.57 16.44 -4.76
C MET A 137 2.96 16.09 -5.26
N HIS A 138 3.08 14.97 -5.96
CA HIS A 138 4.31 14.54 -6.63
C HIS A 138 3.99 14.04 -8.04
N GLY A 139 4.46 14.74 -9.08
CA GLY A 139 4.30 14.27 -10.47
C GLY A 139 2.86 14.05 -10.94
N GLY A 140 1.87 14.67 -10.29
CA GLY A 140 0.44 14.46 -10.53
C GLY A 140 -0.21 13.38 -9.65
N THR A 141 0.57 12.70 -8.82
CA THR A 141 0.09 11.81 -7.76
C THR A 141 -0.17 12.62 -6.50
N GLU A 142 -1.32 12.39 -5.90
CA GLU A 142 -1.66 12.92 -4.59
C GLU A 142 -1.07 12.03 -3.51
N VAL A 143 -0.23 12.61 -2.66
CA VAL A 143 0.51 11.90 -1.61
C VAL A 143 -0.11 12.24 -0.26
N PHE A 144 -0.48 11.21 0.49
CA PHE A 144 -1.00 11.31 1.84
C PHE A 144 0.00 10.74 2.83
N TYR A 145 0.49 11.60 3.73
CA TYR A 145 1.25 11.17 4.89
C TYR A 145 0.29 10.87 6.03
N VAL A 146 0.37 9.66 6.59
CA VAL A 146 -0.50 9.20 7.67
C VAL A 146 0.31 9.01 8.95
N ASN A 147 0.03 9.85 9.95
CA ASN A 147 0.51 9.70 11.32
C ASN A 147 -0.68 9.45 12.25
N GLY A 148 -0.69 8.31 12.94
CA GLY A 148 -1.85 7.89 13.74
C GLY A 148 -3.01 7.44 12.86
N HIS A 149 -3.93 8.35 12.51
CA HIS A 149 -5.07 8.05 11.65
C HIS A 149 -5.42 9.23 10.72
N SER A 150 -5.94 8.90 9.54
CA SER A 150 -6.47 9.87 8.57
C SER A 150 -7.71 9.30 7.90
N VAL A 151 -8.66 10.17 7.56
CA VAL A 151 -9.84 9.82 6.76
C VAL A 151 -9.67 10.43 5.38
N ILE A 152 -9.70 9.59 4.35
CA ILE A 152 -9.44 10.00 2.97
C ILE A 152 -10.64 9.62 2.12
N ASP A 153 -11.29 10.62 1.53
CA ASP A 153 -12.38 10.42 0.58
C ASP A 153 -11.82 10.20 -0.83
N LEU A 154 -12.04 9.00 -1.37
CA LEU A 154 -11.67 8.66 -2.73
C LEU A 154 -12.88 8.90 -3.65
N PRO A 155 -12.80 9.81 -4.65
CA PRO A 155 -13.87 9.99 -5.62
C PRO A 155 -13.91 8.80 -6.58
N LEU A 156 -14.73 7.80 -6.23
CA LEU A 156 -14.95 6.59 -7.00
C LEU A 156 -16.38 6.56 -7.53
N ASP A 157 -16.54 6.30 -8.83
CA ASP A 157 -17.86 6.17 -9.43
C ASP A 157 -18.66 5.03 -8.79
N HIS A 158 -19.94 5.30 -8.54
CA HIS A 158 -20.90 4.29 -8.09
C HIS A 158 -21.22 3.31 -9.22
N VAL A 159 -21.23 2.03 -8.90
CA VAL A 159 -21.64 0.98 -9.83
C VAL A 159 -22.91 0.35 -9.30
N ALA A 160 -23.97 0.37 -10.11
CA ALA A 160 -25.23 -0.30 -9.77
C ALA A 160 -24.95 -1.79 -9.47
N PRO A 161 -25.60 -2.38 -8.45
CA PRO A 161 -25.40 -3.78 -8.12
C PRO A 161 -25.67 -4.65 -9.34
N ARG A 162 -24.74 -5.55 -9.66
CA ARG A 162 -24.92 -6.53 -10.74
C ARG A 162 -26.06 -7.47 -10.32
N VAL A 163 -27.25 -7.27 -10.88
CA VAL A 163 -28.35 -8.24 -10.76
C VAL A 163 -27.97 -9.45 -11.60
N PHE A 164 -27.52 -10.52 -10.94
CA PHE A 164 -27.47 -11.82 -11.59
C PHE A 164 -28.92 -12.31 -11.71
N ALA A 165 -29.50 -12.21 -12.90
CA ALA A 165 -30.76 -12.89 -13.19
C ALA A 165 -30.52 -14.39 -12.97
N SER A 166 -31.17 -14.96 -11.96
CA SER A 166 -31.21 -16.41 -11.79
C SER A 166 -31.80 -17.00 -13.08
N ALA A 167 -31.05 -17.87 -13.75
CA ALA A 167 -31.57 -18.62 -14.88
C ALA A 167 -32.85 -19.36 -14.41
N PRO A 168 -33.94 -19.33 -15.19
CA PRO A 168 -35.12 -20.09 -14.85
C PRO A 168 -34.74 -21.58 -14.82
N THR A 169 -34.97 -22.22 -13.68
CA THR A 169 -34.97 -23.68 -13.57
C THR A 169 -36.05 -24.22 -14.51
N ALA A 170 -35.63 -24.95 -15.54
CA ALA A 170 -36.51 -25.76 -16.38
C ALA A 170 -36.90 -27.06 -15.67
#